data_AF-A0A656HFN2-F1
#
_entry.id   AF-A0A656HFN2-F1
#
_cell.length_a   1.000
_cell.length_b   1.000
_cell.length_c   1.000
_cell.angle_alpha   90.00
_cell.angle_beta   90.00
_cell.angle_gamma   90.00
#
_symmetry.space_group_name_H-M   'P 1'
#
loop_
_entity.id
_entity.type
_entity.pdbx_description
1 polymer ?
#
loop_
_entity_poly.entity_id
_entity_poly.type
_entity_poly.pdbx_seq_one_letter_code
_entity_poly.pdbx_strand_id
1 'polypeptide(L)'
;MGSHIQALQHKKLLPSPPAFLADAVQYEVIMGSVAYGVSNDSSDMDIYGFAIPPKTLMFPHLRGEILGFDTYSPPFEQYQHQVTIISAIESGSRSWG
;
A
#
# COMPACT_ATOMS: atom_id res chain seq x y z
N MET A 1 10.70 -3.55 14.51
CA MET A 1 10.21 -2.68 13.43
C MET A 1 9.11 -3.47 12.72
N GLY A 2 7.87 -2.96 12.71
CA GLY A 2 6.74 -3.61 12.05
C GLY A 2 6.55 -3.07 10.62
N SER A 3 5.82 -3.80 9.78
CA SER A 3 5.53 -3.36 8.41
C SER A 3 4.72 -2.05 8.39
N HIS A 4 5.11 -1.07 7.57
CA HIS A 4 4.36 0.18 7.43
C HIS A 4 3.06 -0.06 6.65
N ILE A 5 3.07 -0.94 5.65
CA ILE A 5 1.86 -1.38 4.95
C ILE A 5 0.84 -1.96 5.94
N GLN A 6 1.24 -2.84 6.86
CA GLN A 6 0.35 -3.37 7.89
C GLN A 6 -0.20 -2.27 8.81
N ALA A 7 0.65 -1.33 9.22
CA ALA A 7 0.23 -0.21 10.05
C ALA A 7 -0.80 0.69 9.33
N LEU A 8 -0.59 0.97 8.05
CA LEU A 8 -1.52 1.76 7.21
C LEU A 8 -2.83 1.02 6.97
N GLN A 9 -2.78 -0.30 6.77
CA GLN A 9 -3.98 -1.14 6.62
C GLN A 9 -4.79 -1.20 7.92
N HIS A 10 -4.14 -1.37 9.08
CA HIS A 10 -4.83 -1.37 10.37
C HIS A 10 -5.50 -0.01 10.67
N LYS A 11 -4.86 1.09 10.27
CA LYS A 11 -5.44 2.44 10.34
C LYS A 11 -6.51 2.70 9.28
N LYS A 12 -6.78 1.75 8.38
CA LYS A 12 -7.72 1.87 7.25
C LYS A 12 -7.45 3.08 6.36
N LEU A 13 -6.17 3.42 6.18
CA LEU A 13 -5.74 4.55 5.37
C LEU A 13 -5.45 4.17 3.92
N LEU A 14 -5.28 2.87 3.63
CA LEU A 14 -5.16 2.35 2.26
C LEU A 14 -6.57 2.12 1.68
N PRO A 15 -6.97 2.80 0.60
CA PRO A 15 -8.24 2.53 -0.07
C PRO A 15 -8.10 1.28 -0.92
N SER A 16 -9.01 0.33 -0.69
CA SER A 16 -9.15 -0.91 -1.45
C SER A 16 -7.83 -1.64 -1.75
N PRO A 17 -6.94 -1.88 -0.77
CA PRO A 17 -5.76 -2.70 -1.00
C PRO A 17 -6.20 -4.14 -1.32
N PRO A 18 -5.43 -4.89 -2.14
CA PRO A 18 -5.62 -6.32 -2.27
C PRO A 18 -5.61 -6.97 -0.89
N ALA A 19 -6.60 -7.83 -0.61
CA ALA A 19 -6.79 -8.40 0.73
C ALA A 19 -5.55 -9.15 1.25
N PHE A 20 -4.75 -9.72 0.35
CA PHE A 20 -3.53 -10.45 0.67
C PHE A 20 -2.31 -9.55 0.91
N LEU A 21 -2.38 -8.25 0.60
CA LEU A 21 -1.20 -7.39 0.50
C LEU A 21 -0.43 -7.32 1.83
N ALA A 22 -1.09 -7.00 2.95
CA ALA A 22 -0.45 -6.90 4.27
C ALA A 22 0.23 -8.19 4.76
N ASP A 23 -0.27 -9.35 4.35
CA ASP A 23 0.25 -10.65 4.81
C ASP A 23 1.28 -11.24 3.85
N ALA A 24 1.36 -10.71 2.62
CA ALA A 24 2.18 -11.28 1.55
C ALA A 24 3.34 -10.37 1.11
N VAL A 25 3.52 -9.22 1.77
CA VAL A 25 4.70 -8.36 1.57
C VAL A 25 5.96 -9.12 1.98
N GLN A 26 6.89 -9.28 1.03
CA GLN A 26 8.18 -9.96 1.28
C GLN A 26 9.32 -8.96 1.47
N TYR A 27 9.17 -7.78 0.88
CA TYR A 27 10.15 -6.72 0.96
C TYR A 27 9.42 -5.39 1.01
N GLU A 28 9.86 -4.54 1.93
CA GLU A 28 9.33 -3.21 2.16
C GLU A 28 10.49 -2.31 2.53
N VAL A 29 10.61 -1.17 1.85
CA VAL A 29 11.62 -0.17 2.08
C VAL A 29 11.06 1.23 1.97
N ILE A 30 11.53 2.08 2.87
CA ILE A 30 11.30 3.52 2.79
C ILE A 30 12.25 4.08 1.75
N MET A 31 11.72 4.91 0.86
CA MET A 31 12.45 5.57 -0.21
C MET A 31 12.24 7.08 -0.14
N GLY A 32 12.89 7.80 -1.06
CA GLY A 32 12.76 9.26 -1.13
C GLY A 32 13.53 10.00 -0.04
N SER A 33 13.14 11.25 0.19
CA SER A 33 13.88 12.19 1.06
C SER A 33 14.10 11.67 2.49
N VAL A 34 13.15 10.87 3.00
CA VAL A 34 13.24 10.22 4.33
C VAL A 34 14.39 9.21 4.37
N ALA A 35 14.56 8.41 3.31
CA ALA A 35 15.64 7.42 3.24
C ALA A 35 17.03 8.08 3.12
N TYR A 36 17.10 9.23 2.44
CA TYR A 36 18.35 9.98 2.27
C TYR A 36 18.64 10.98 3.41
N GLY A 37 17.78 11.09 4.41
CA GLY A 37 17.96 12.00 5.55
C GLY A 37 17.84 13.49 5.20
N VAL A 38 17.19 13.81 4.08
CA VAL A 38 16.95 15.20 3.62
C VAL A 38 15.48 15.61 3.75
N SER A 39 14.70 14.85 4.54
CA SER A 39 13.30 15.14 4.81
C SER A 39 13.12 16.24 5.86
N ASN A 40 12.19 17.15 5.63
CA ASN A 40 11.64 18.06 6.64
C ASN A 40 10.28 17.55 7.15
N ASP A 41 9.72 18.16 8.20
CA ASP A 41 8.40 17.80 8.79
C ASP A 41 7.21 17.87 7.80
N SER A 42 7.42 18.44 6.62
CA SER A 42 6.44 18.52 5.53
C SER A 42 6.69 17.54 4.39
N SER A 43 7.68 16.65 4.49
CA SER A 43 8.07 15.75 3.40
C SER A 43 7.21 14.48 3.36
N ASP A 44 6.80 14.10 2.15
CA ASP A 44 6.13 12.82 1.90
C ASP A 44 7.07 11.63 2.21
N MET A 45 6.49 10.51 2.66
CA MET A 45 7.21 9.25 2.88
C MET A 45 6.84 8.26 1.78
N ASP A 46 7.81 7.92 0.93
CA ASP A 46 7.64 6.90 -0.09
C ASP A 46 7.94 5.52 0.49
N ILE A 47 7.06 4.55 0.23
CA ILE A 47 7.27 3.15 0.62
C ILE A 47 7.20 2.31 -0.66
N TYR A 48 8.27 1.56 -0.93
CA TYR A 48 8.36 0.62 -2.03
C TYR A 48 8.48 -0.80 -1.52
N GLY A 49 7.85 -1.73 -2.20
CA GLY A 49 7.90 -3.13 -1.81
C GLY A 49 7.39 -4.04 -2.90
N PHE A 50 7.61 -5.34 -2.71
CA PHE A 50 6.95 -6.35 -3.53
C PHE A 50 6.27 -7.38 -2.63
N ALA A 51 5.13 -7.86 -3.10
CA ALA A 51 4.36 -8.90 -2.45
C ALA A 51 4.23 -10.10 -3.39
N ILE A 52 4.20 -11.30 -2.84
CA ILE A 52 3.96 -12.53 -3.61
C ILE A 52 2.48 -12.88 -3.50
N PRO A 53 1.67 -12.75 -4.58
CA PRO A 53 0.25 -13.07 -4.51
C PRO A 53 -0.01 -14.55 -4.16
N PRO A 54 -1.21 -14.87 -3.65
CA PRO A 54 -1.67 -16.24 -3.53
C PRO A 54 -1.50 -17.05 -4.82
N LYS A 55 -1.25 -18.36 -4.67
CA LYS A 55 -1.06 -19.28 -5.80
C LYS A 55 -2.21 -19.23 -6.82
N THR A 56 -3.44 -19.04 -6.36
CA THR A 56 -4.62 -18.94 -7.23
C THR A 56 -4.61 -17.72 -8.14
N LEU A 57 -3.94 -16.63 -7.74
CA LEU A 57 -3.76 -15.43 -8.58
C LEU A 57 -2.55 -15.56 -9.52
N MET A 58 -1.49 -16.23 -9.07
CA MET A 58 -0.29 -16.46 -9.88
C MET A 58 -0.48 -17.55 -10.93
N PHE A 59 -1.33 -18.53 -10.66
CA PHE A 59 -1.57 -19.70 -11.49
C PHE A 59 -3.05 -19.80 -11.86
N PRO A 60 -3.49 -19.15 -12.96
CA PRO A 60 -4.90 -19.13 -13.36
C PRO A 60 -5.52 -20.52 -13.53
N HIS A 61 -4.72 -21.53 -13.91
CA HIS A 61 -5.16 -22.92 -14.03
C HIS A 61 -5.63 -23.53 -12.69
N LEU A 62 -5.21 -22.98 -11.54
CA LEU A 62 -5.69 -23.42 -10.22
C LEU A 62 -7.09 -22.89 -9.89
N ARG A 63 -7.60 -21.90 -10.63
CA ARG A 63 -8.96 -21.35 -10.45
C ARG A 63 -10.03 -22.19 -11.14
N GLY A 64 -9.63 -23.11 -12.01
CA GLY A 64 -10.56 -23.88 -12.84
C GLY A 64 -11.24 -23.04 -13.93
N GLU A 65 -10.76 -21.83 -14.19
CA GLU A 65 -11.29 -20.94 -15.23
C GLU A 65 -10.94 -21.48 -16.63
N ILE A 66 -11.94 -21.53 -17.50
CA ILE A 66 -11.80 -21.90 -18.91
C ILE A 66 -11.73 -20.61 -19.74
N LEU A 67 -10.57 -20.34 -20.33
CA LEU A 67 -10.37 -19.18 -21.21
C LEU A 67 -11.41 -19.15 -22.33
N GLY A 68 -12.19 -18.08 -22.39
CA GLY A 68 -13.26 -17.88 -23.39
C GLY A 68 -14.66 -18.32 -22.94
N PHE A 69 -14.79 -19.02 -21.81
CA PHE A 69 -16.08 -19.38 -21.21
C PHE A 69 -16.31 -18.67 -19.87
N ASP A 70 -15.26 -18.54 -19.05
CA ASP A 70 -15.31 -17.85 -17.78
C ASP A 70 -14.81 -16.40 -17.88
N THR A 71 -15.19 -15.59 -16.89
CA THR A 71 -14.67 -14.23 -16.77
C THR A 71 -13.23 -14.29 -16.26
N TYR A 72 -12.27 -14.02 -17.15
CA TYR A 72 -10.85 -14.00 -16.80
C TYR A 72 -10.55 -12.83 -15.86
N SER A 73 -10.09 -13.14 -14.65
CA SER A 73 -9.58 -12.12 -13.72
C SER A 73 -8.08 -11.88 -13.95
N PRO A 74 -7.65 -10.66 -14.29
CA PRO A 74 -6.25 -10.36 -14.56
C PRO A 74 -5.38 -10.59 -13.31
N PRO A 75 -4.11 -10.97 -13.49
CA PRO A 75 -3.19 -11.14 -12.37
C PRO A 75 -2.93 -9.80 -11.68
N PHE A 76 -2.50 -9.87 -10.42
CA PHE A 76 -2.02 -8.70 -9.70
C PHE A 76 -0.66 -8.28 -10.27
N GLU A 77 -0.54 -7.03 -10.71
CA GLU A 77 0.72 -6.46 -11.20
C GLU A 77 1.26 -5.37 -10.26
N GLN A 78 0.45 -4.34 -9.98
CA GLN A 78 0.87 -3.20 -9.19
C GLN A 78 -0.28 -2.64 -8.35
N TYR A 79 0.03 -2.23 -7.12
CA TYR A 79 -0.82 -1.37 -6.30
C TYR A 79 -0.02 -0.12 -5.95
N GLN A 80 -0.57 1.06 -6.26
CA GLN A 80 0.04 2.34 -5.92
C GLN A 80 -1.04 3.26 -5.40
N HIS A 81 -0.78 3.89 -4.26
CA HIS A 81 -1.68 4.87 -3.67
C HIS A 81 -0.90 5.89 -2.84
N GLN A 82 -1.35 7.14 -2.84
CA GLN A 82 -0.82 8.20 -1.99
C GLN A 82 -1.82 8.48 -0.86
N VAL A 83 -1.38 8.32 0.38
CA VAL A 83 -2.19 8.63 1.57
C VAL A 83 -1.80 9.99 2.10
N THR A 84 -2.74 10.93 2.16
CA THR A 84 -2.55 12.19 2.89
C THR A 84 -2.85 11.96 4.38
N ILE A 85 -1.82 12.00 5.22
CA ILE A 85 -2.00 11.96 6.68
C ILE A 85 -2.31 13.37 7.15
N ILE A 86 -3.59 13.65 7.42
CA ILE A 86 -4.02 14.91 8.04
C ILE A 86 -3.63 14.88 9.52
N SER A 87 -2.34 15.06 9.81
CA SER A 87 -1.85 15.34 11.18
C SER A 87 -1.47 16.81 11.38
N ALA A 88 -1.52 17.63 10.32
CA ALA A 88 -1.12 19.03 10.35
C ALA A 88 -2.26 20.03 10.65
N ILE A 89 -3.49 19.59 10.95
CA ILE A 89 -4.62 20.51 11.25
C ILE A 89 -4.80 20.78 12.76
N GLU A 90 -4.06 20.11 13.65
CA GLU A 90 -4.18 20.36 15.11
C GLU A 90 -3.24 21.45 15.67
N SER A 91 -2.44 22.14 14.86
CA SER A 91 -1.57 23.24 15.33
C SER A 91 -1.96 24.64 14.84
N GLY A 92 -3.15 24.81 14.26
CA GLY A 92 -3.51 26.05 13.55
C GLY A 92 -4.69 26.89 14.06
N SER A 93 -5.53 26.43 14.98
CA SER A 93 -6.68 27.23 15.47
C SER A 93 -6.35 28.02 16.74
N ARG A 94 -5.33 28.90 16.68
CA ARG A 94 -5.31 30.06 17.59
C ARG A 94 -6.26 31.11 17.02
N SER A 95 -7.46 31.14 17.58
CA SER A 95 -8.44 32.21 17.40
C SER A 95 -7.78 33.58 17.65
N TRP A 96 -7.72 34.40 16.61
CA TRP A 96 -7.59 35.85 16.71
C TRP A 96 -8.89 36.46 16.19
N GLY A 97 -9.55 37.26 17.04
CA GLY A 97 -10.79 37.96 16.73
C GLY A 97 -11.92 37.59 17.67
#